data_AF-C6HL83-F1
#
_entry.id   AF-C6HL83-F1
#
_cell.length_a   1.000
_cell.length_b   1.000
_cell.length_c   1.000
_cell.angle_alpha   90.00
_cell.angle_beta   90.00
_cell.angle_gamma   90.00
#
_symmetry.space_group_name_H-M   'P 1'
#
loop_
_entity.id
_entity.type
_entity.pdbx_description
1 polymer ?
#
loop_
_entity_poly.entity_id
_entity_poly.type
_entity_poly.pdbx_seq_one_letter_code
_entity_poly.pdbx_strand_id
1 'polypeptide(L)'
;MEPPSSADAELNLKDYQCSARISISLALVPWEQFTLVHCQNHSRSSISQLCSLTDVKCMDTCTNPELEAKIAPCVEQKCTVRESLTTQRISDLKCGRPIRDRTKVVSIAGVVGGGVAFLAFILRMMARLPFFNGGPFGMDDVMIIVAMIFTIPFTVFSVFIANAGLGKDIWHVDFDDITKVLYIYYWDEWIYFSAIVPTKMSLHFFYLRIFPKKSFRIAIYIVMGITLAYGIVFILVSVFQCSPIKTAWLRWDGTAPGHCNNINLQGWTSAAINIVLDFVTLALPLRELSQMDLWRKKKIHICIMSVSVLLDQTNFA
;
A
#
# COMPACT_ATOMS: atom_id res chain seq x y z
N MET A 1 -25.75 14.80 -35.71
CA MET A 1 -25.90 13.63 -34.82
C MET A 1 -24.59 12.87 -34.91
N GLU A 2 -23.67 13.17 -34.00
CA GLU A 2 -22.43 12.39 -33.86
C GLU A 2 -22.79 10.94 -33.46
N PRO A 3 -22.09 9.93 -33.99
CA PRO A 3 -22.23 8.57 -33.51
C PRO A 3 -21.77 8.49 -32.05
N PRO A 4 -22.45 7.70 -31.19
CA PRO A 4 -22.03 7.52 -29.80
C PRO A 4 -20.62 6.93 -29.74
N SER A 5 -19.84 7.37 -28.75
CA SER A 5 -18.47 6.92 -28.55
C SER A 5 -18.43 5.43 -28.19
N SER A 6 -17.32 4.73 -28.52
CA SER A 6 -17.17 3.30 -28.26
C SER A 6 -17.32 2.90 -26.78
N ALA A 7 -17.08 3.85 -25.85
CA ALA A 7 -17.29 3.65 -24.42
C ALA A 7 -18.78 3.60 -24.04
N ASP A 8 -19.62 4.40 -24.71
CA ASP A 8 -21.07 4.44 -24.47
C ASP A 8 -21.77 3.18 -25.01
N ALA A 9 -21.24 2.57 -26.07
CA ALA A 9 -21.73 1.31 -26.61
C ALA A 9 -21.40 0.11 -25.70
N GLU A 10 -20.22 0.12 -25.06
CA GLU A 10 -19.79 -0.93 -24.12
C GLU A 10 -20.56 -0.88 -22.78
N LEU A 11 -20.87 0.33 -22.29
CA LEU A 11 -21.76 0.57 -21.15
C LEU A 11 -23.19 0.07 -21.43
N ASN A 12 -23.74 0.36 -22.61
CA ASN A 12 -25.08 -0.07 -23.02
C ASN A 12 -25.22 -1.61 -23.17
N LEU A 13 -24.16 -2.32 -23.57
CA LEU A 13 -24.17 -3.78 -23.65
C LEU A 13 -24.17 -4.44 -22.26
N LYS A 14 -23.41 -3.90 -21.31
CA LYS A 14 -23.35 -4.39 -19.92
C LYS A 14 -24.68 -4.16 -19.17
N ASP A 15 -25.32 -3.00 -19.39
CA ASP A 15 -26.64 -2.71 -18.81
C ASP A 15 -27.76 -3.63 -19.35
N TYR A 16 -27.66 -4.08 -20.60
CA TYR A 16 -28.63 -5.02 -21.19
C TYR A 16 -28.56 -6.43 -20.58
N GLN A 17 -27.39 -6.85 -20.10
CA GLN A 17 -27.19 -8.19 -19.51
C GLN A 17 -27.68 -8.29 -18.05
N CYS A 18 -27.72 -7.18 -17.31
CA CYS A 18 -28.09 -7.15 -15.89
C CYS A 18 -29.49 -6.58 -15.61
N SER A 19 -30.36 -6.48 -16.63
CA SER A 19 -31.72 -5.95 -16.48
C SER A 19 -32.70 -7.00 -15.93
N ALA A 20 -33.36 -6.67 -14.82
CA ALA A 20 -34.43 -7.44 -14.23
C ALA A 20 -35.78 -7.07 -14.86
N ARG A 21 -36.42 -7.98 -15.60
CA ARG A 21 -37.88 -7.92 -15.80
C ARG A 21 -38.55 -8.72 -14.70
N ILE A 22 -39.29 -8.02 -13.84
CA ILE A 22 -40.16 -8.57 -12.81
C ILE A 22 -41.19 -9.49 -13.47
N SER A 23 -41.27 -10.76 -13.03
CA SER A 23 -42.52 -11.47 -12.73
C SER A 23 -42.26 -12.96 -12.37
N ILE A 24 -42.77 -13.33 -11.19
CA ILE A 24 -43.37 -14.64 -10.84
C ILE A 24 -42.44 -15.78 -10.32
N SER A 25 -42.92 -16.30 -9.18
CA SER A 25 -42.72 -17.61 -8.53
C SER A 25 -41.43 -17.90 -7.75
N LEU A 26 -41.56 -17.70 -6.43
CA LEU A 26 -40.94 -18.52 -5.39
C LEU A 26 -41.26 -20.01 -5.61
N ALA A 27 -40.24 -20.86 -5.70
CA ALA A 27 -40.16 -22.16 -5.03
C ALA A 27 -38.91 -22.94 -5.50
N LEU A 28 -38.24 -23.64 -4.56
CA LEU A 28 -37.33 -24.77 -4.76
C LEU A 28 -35.81 -24.53 -4.92
N VAL A 29 -35.18 -23.77 -4.03
CA VAL A 29 -33.78 -24.08 -3.62
C VAL A 29 -33.69 -23.95 -2.09
N PRO A 30 -32.90 -24.74 -1.35
CA PRO A 30 -32.70 -24.54 0.08
C PRO A 30 -31.90 -23.24 0.32
N TRP A 31 -32.60 -22.15 0.61
CA TRP A 31 -32.08 -20.77 0.75
C TRP A 31 -31.83 -20.36 2.22
N GLU A 32 -31.17 -21.18 3.04
CA GLU A 32 -31.05 -20.89 4.48
C GLU A 32 -29.96 -19.87 4.90
N GLN A 33 -29.41 -19.06 4.00
CA GLN A 33 -28.48 -17.96 4.39
C GLN A 33 -28.94 -16.61 3.81
N PHE A 34 -29.92 -16.06 4.51
CA PHE A 34 -30.56 -14.77 4.29
C PHE A 34 -29.57 -13.60 4.49
N THR A 35 -29.08 -13.03 3.39
CA THR A 35 -28.75 -11.59 3.21
C THR A 35 -28.64 -11.18 1.72
N LEU A 36 -28.66 -12.12 0.76
CA LEU A 36 -28.35 -11.89 -0.66
C LEU A 36 -29.55 -11.76 -1.62
N VAL A 37 -30.79 -11.62 -1.11
CA VAL A 37 -32.00 -11.63 -1.96
C VAL A 37 -32.05 -10.43 -2.92
N HIS A 38 -31.43 -9.29 -2.58
CA HIS A 38 -31.52 -8.09 -3.41
C HIS A 38 -30.57 -8.15 -4.62
N CYS A 39 -29.30 -8.45 -4.39
CA CYS A 39 -28.28 -8.57 -5.44
C CYS A 39 -28.60 -9.69 -6.45
N GLN A 40 -29.20 -10.78 -5.98
CA GLN A 40 -29.51 -11.95 -6.80
C GLN A 40 -30.60 -11.72 -7.86
N ASN A 41 -31.55 -10.80 -7.60
CA ASN A 41 -32.58 -10.47 -8.57
C ASN A 41 -32.03 -9.78 -9.83
N HIS A 42 -30.85 -9.13 -9.73
CA HIS A 42 -30.21 -8.41 -10.82
C HIS A 42 -29.37 -9.31 -11.75
N SER A 43 -28.84 -10.43 -11.24
CA SER A 43 -28.01 -11.36 -12.02
C SER A 43 -28.81 -12.49 -12.70
N ARG A 44 -30.11 -12.61 -12.41
CA ARG A 44 -30.96 -13.73 -12.85
C ARG A 44 -31.03 -13.91 -14.37
N SER A 45 -31.08 -12.82 -15.13
CA SER A 45 -31.11 -12.85 -16.60
C SER A 45 -29.79 -13.29 -17.22
N SER A 46 -28.66 -12.91 -16.61
CA SER A 46 -27.33 -13.37 -17.02
C SER A 46 -27.13 -14.87 -16.74
N ILE A 47 -27.65 -15.35 -15.60
CA ILE A 47 -27.58 -16.76 -15.21
C ILE A 47 -28.39 -17.64 -16.17
N SER A 48 -29.63 -17.24 -16.51
CA SER A 48 -30.52 -18.04 -17.37
C SER A 48 -30.04 -18.19 -18.82
N GLN A 49 -29.12 -17.32 -19.28
CA GLN A 49 -28.49 -17.44 -20.59
C GLN A 49 -27.43 -18.55 -20.66
N LEU A 50 -26.84 -18.92 -19.52
CA LEU A 50 -25.72 -19.87 -19.47
C LEU A 50 -26.12 -21.21 -18.84
N CYS A 51 -27.00 -21.16 -17.84
CA CYS A 51 -27.43 -22.33 -17.08
C CYS A 51 -28.94 -22.30 -16.85
N SER A 52 -29.59 -23.47 -16.86
CA SER A 52 -30.95 -23.58 -16.33
C SER A 52 -30.92 -23.30 -14.82
N LEU A 53 -31.90 -22.53 -14.32
CA LEU A 53 -32.03 -22.21 -12.89
C LEU A 53 -32.32 -23.45 -12.01
N THR A 54 -32.57 -24.60 -12.62
CA THR A 54 -32.78 -25.89 -11.95
C THR A 54 -31.54 -26.77 -11.96
N ASP A 55 -30.50 -26.42 -12.73
CA ASP A 55 -29.26 -27.20 -12.82
C ASP A 55 -28.28 -26.73 -11.74
N VAL A 56 -28.34 -27.43 -10.60
CA VAL A 56 -27.50 -27.16 -9.42
C VAL A 56 -26.00 -27.25 -9.74
N LYS A 57 -25.61 -28.12 -10.69
CA LYS A 57 -24.20 -28.31 -11.05
C LYS A 57 -23.71 -27.20 -11.98
N CYS A 58 -24.56 -26.74 -12.90
CA CYS A 58 -24.23 -25.60 -13.77
C CYS A 58 -24.22 -24.28 -12.99
N MET A 59 -25.13 -24.12 -12.02
CA MET A 59 -25.20 -22.95 -11.13
C MET A 59 -24.09 -22.85 -10.09
N ASP A 60 -23.26 -23.88 -9.95
CA ASP A 60 -22.13 -23.86 -9.03
C ASP A 60 -20.99 -22.97 -9.56
N THR A 61 -20.88 -21.77 -8.99
CA THR A 61 -19.85 -20.77 -9.33
C THR A 61 -18.43 -21.25 -9.03
N CYS A 62 -18.26 -22.32 -8.27
CA CYS A 62 -16.96 -22.90 -7.94
C CYS A 62 -16.37 -23.73 -9.08
N THR A 63 -17.23 -24.36 -9.88
CA THR A 63 -16.85 -25.27 -10.96
C THR A 63 -17.04 -24.66 -12.35
N ASN A 64 -17.84 -23.60 -12.46
CA ASN A 64 -18.13 -22.93 -13.72
C ASN A 64 -17.54 -21.50 -13.79
N PRO A 65 -16.32 -21.31 -14.36
CA PRO A 65 -15.68 -20.01 -14.45
C PRO A 65 -16.36 -19.06 -15.45
N GLU A 66 -17.07 -19.60 -16.47
CA GLU A 66 -17.84 -18.78 -17.41
C GLU A 66 -19.05 -18.12 -16.72
N LEU A 67 -19.64 -18.83 -15.76
CA LEU A 67 -20.73 -18.30 -14.94
C LEU A 67 -20.23 -17.19 -14.00
N GLU A 68 -19.09 -17.41 -13.33
CA GLU A 68 -18.46 -16.39 -12.47
C GLU A 68 -18.15 -15.11 -13.27
N ALA A 69 -17.59 -15.25 -14.48
CA ALA A 69 -17.27 -14.12 -15.35
C ALA A 69 -18.49 -13.32 -15.83
N LYS A 70 -19.66 -13.97 -15.99
CA LYS A 70 -20.92 -13.29 -16.34
C LYS A 70 -21.62 -12.63 -15.15
N ILE A 71 -21.50 -13.21 -13.95
CA ILE A 71 -22.19 -12.68 -12.75
C ILE A 71 -21.41 -11.50 -12.13
N ALA A 72 -20.07 -11.58 -12.11
CA ALA A 72 -19.21 -10.56 -11.52
C ALA A 72 -19.54 -9.11 -11.93
N PRO A 73 -19.69 -8.77 -13.23
CA PRO A 73 -20.01 -7.41 -13.64
C PRO A 73 -21.40 -6.94 -13.16
N CYS A 74 -22.39 -7.84 -13.06
CA CYS A 74 -23.71 -7.47 -12.53
C CYS A 74 -23.67 -7.17 -11.04
N VAL A 75 -22.86 -7.92 -10.28
CA VAL A 75 -22.67 -7.68 -8.85
C VAL A 75 -22.01 -6.32 -8.62
N GLU A 76 -20.98 -5.99 -9.40
CA GLU A 76 -20.26 -4.72 -9.29
C GLU A 76 -21.13 -3.50 -9.66
N GLN A 77 -22.01 -3.64 -10.65
CA GLN A 77 -22.82 -2.53 -11.15
C GLN A 77 -24.13 -2.30 -10.39
N LYS A 78 -24.79 -3.36 -9.94
CA LYS A 78 -26.17 -3.28 -9.41
C LYS A 78 -26.25 -3.51 -7.90
N CYS A 79 -25.19 -3.98 -7.25
CA CYS A 79 -25.20 -4.25 -5.82
C CYS A 79 -24.39 -3.20 -5.05
N THR A 80 -24.74 -2.99 -3.80
CA THR A 80 -23.93 -2.15 -2.91
C THR A 80 -22.57 -2.79 -2.65
N VAL A 81 -21.55 -2.00 -2.29
CA VAL A 81 -20.22 -2.53 -2.01
C VAL A 81 -20.25 -3.58 -0.90
N ARG A 82 -21.07 -3.36 0.15
CA ARG A 82 -21.27 -4.32 1.24
C ARG A 82 -21.85 -5.66 0.75
N GLU A 83 -22.84 -5.62 -0.13
CA GLU A 83 -23.41 -6.83 -0.74
C GLU A 83 -22.40 -7.54 -1.65
N SER A 84 -21.62 -6.79 -2.43
CA SER A 84 -20.57 -7.34 -3.30
C SER A 84 -19.51 -8.08 -2.47
N LEU A 85 -18.99 -7.44 -1.41
CA LEU A 85 -18.01 -8.05 -0.51
C LEU A 85 -18.60 -9.28 0.21
N THR A 86 -19.85 -9.21 0.66
CA THR A 86 -20.53 -10.35 1.30
C THR A 86 -20.70 -11.52 0.33
N THR A 87 -21.06 -11.22 -0.93
CA THR A 87 -21.17 -12.23 -1.99
C THR A 87 -19.84 -12.91 -2.23
N GLN A 88 -18.75 -12.15 -2.29
CA GLN A 88 -17.42 -12.68 -2.48
C GLN A 88 -16.95 -13.54 -1.30
N ARG A 89 -17.22 -13.10 -0.06
CA ARG A 89 -16.96 -13.89 1.17
C ARG A 89 -17.67 -15.23 1.14
N ILE A 90 -18.97 -15.23 0.84
CA ILE A 90 -19.79 -16.45 0.78
C ILE A 90 -19.32 -17.35 -0.35
N SER A 91 -19.00 -16.79 -1.52
CA SER A 91 -18.47 -17.55 -2.65
C SER A 91 -17.16 -18.26 -2.27
N ASP A 92 -16.22 -17.55 -1.66
CA ASP A 92 -14.94 -18.13 -1.25
C ASP A 92 -15.12 -19.25 -0.21
N LEU A 93 -16.00 -19.06 0.77
CA LEU A 93 -16.32 -20.07 1.78
C LEU A 93 -17.00 -21.31 1.17
N LYS A 94 -17.93 -21.12 0.22
CA LYS A 94 -18.61 -22.23 -0.46
C LYS A 94 -17.66 -23.02 -1.36
N CYS A 95 -16.76 -22.34 -2.06
CA CYS A 95 -15.80 -22.97 -2.95
C CYS A 95 -14.59 -23.57 -2.22
N GLY A 96 -14.49 -23.43 -0.89
CA GLY A 96 -13.33 -23.86 -0.13
C GLY A 96 -12.03 -23.17 -0.56
N ARG A 97 -12.13 -21.94 -1.08
CA ARG A 97 -10.95 -21.15 -1.48
C ARG A 97 -10.15 -20.80 -0.22
N PRO A 98 -8.81 -20.90 -0.25
CA PRO A 98 -8.00 -20.62 0.92
C PRO A 98 -8.06 -19.13 1.26
N ILE A 99 -8.40 -18.81 2.52
CA ILE A 99 -8.39 -17.43 3.01
C ILE A 99 -6.94 -16.95 3.03
N ARG A 100 -6.64 -15.92 2.22
CA ARG A 100 -5.31 -15.31 2.22
C ARG A 100 -5.20 -14.40 3.43
N ASP A 101 -4.31 -14.77 4.36
CA ASP A 101 -4.05 -13.98 5.57
C ASP A 101 -2.54 -13.74 5.70
N ARG A 102 -2.14 -12.49 5.46
CA ARG A 102 -0.78 -11.98 5.60
C ARG A 102 -0.62 -11.00 6.76
N THR A 103 -1.60 -10.90 7.66
CA THR A 103 -1.56 -9.98 8.82
C THR A 103 -0.30 -10.15 9.67
N LYS A 104 0.12 -11.40 9.90
CA LYS A 104 1.37 -11.71 10.60
C LYS A 104 2.59 -11.18 9.87
N VAL A 105 2.62 -11.25 8.55
CA VAL A 105 3.75 -10.74 7.75
C VAL A 105 3.85 -9.22 7.92
N VAL A 106 2.72 -8.50 7.85
CA VAL A 106 2.66 -7.04 8.04
C VAL A 106 3.20 -6.64 9.42
N SER A 107 2.70 -7.26 10.49
CA SER A 107 3.10 -6.94 11.86
C SER A 107 4.55 -7.34 12.16
N ILE A 108 4.98 -8.54 11.74
CA ILE A 108 6.35 -9.01 11.94
C ILE A 108 7.34 -8.13 11.18
N ALA A 109 7.04 -7.78 9.91
CA ALA A 109 7.90 -6.90 9.12
C ALA A 109 8.09 -5.54 9.82
N GLY A 110 7.00 -4.93 10.27
CA GLY A 110 7.04 -3.66 10.99
C GLY A 110 7.85 -3.74 12.29
N VAL A 111 7.56 -4.73 13.15
CA VAL A 111 8.23 -4.89 14.45
C VAL A 111 9.72 -5.23 14.30
N VAL A 112 10.06 -6.16 13.41
CA VAL A 112 11.45 -6.55 13.16
C VAL A 112 12.23 -5.38 12.55
N GLY A 113 11.68 -4.73 11.51
CA GLY A 113 12.30 -3.57 10.88
C GLY A 113 12.49 -2.41 11.86
N GLY A 114 11.46 -2.08 12.64
CA GLY A 114 11.54 -1.06 13.69
C GLY A 114 12.53 -1.40 14.80
N GLY A 115 12.62 -2.68 15.20
CA GLY A 115 13.58 -3.18 16.17
C GLY A 115 15.02 -3.06 15.69
N VAL A 116 15.29 -3.44 14.43
CA VAL A 116 16.61 -3.28 13.79
C VAL A 116 16.97 -1.80 13.70
N ALA A 117 16.04 -0.94 13.26
CA ALA A 117 16.25 0.50 13.18
C ALA A 117 16.56 1.11 14.56
N PHE A 118 15.82 0.72 15.59
CA PHE A 118 16.03 1.17 16.96
C PHE A 118 17.40 0.72 17.50
N LEU A 119 17.78 -0.54 17.28
CA LEU A 119 19.11 -1.03 17.67
C LEU A 119 20.22 -0.26 16.96
N ALA A 120 20.11 -0.05 15.64
CA ALA A 120 21.07 0.73 14.87
C ALA A 120 21.16 2.18 15.38
N PHE A 121 20.04 2.79 15.75
CA PHE A 121 20.00 4.11 16.37
C PHE A 121 20.74 4.13 17.71
N ILE A 122 20.49 3.18 18.61
CA ILE A 122 21.18 3.11 19.90
C ILE A 122 22.68 2.91 19.72
N LEU A 123 23.09 1.97 18.86
CA LEU A 123 24.50 1.78 18.50
C LEU A 123 25.15 3.07 17.98
N ARG A 124 24.43 3.80 17.12
CA ARG A 124 24.89 5.08 16.59
C ARG A 124 25.04 6.14 17.69
N MET A 125 24.07 6.27 18.59
CA MET A 125 24.14 7.23 19.69
C MET A 125 25.27 6.88 20.67
N MET A 126 25.46 5.60 20.99
CA MET A 126 26.58 5.14 21.81
C MET A 126 27.93 5.48 21.17
N ALA A 127 28.08 5.29 19.84
CA ALA A 127 29.30 5.65 19.11
C ALA A 127 29.62 7.16 19.13
N ARG A 128 28.66 8.02 19.48
CA ARG A 128 28.86 9.47 19.66
C ARG A 128 29.18 9.87 21.10
N LEU A 129 29.02 8.99 22.08
CA LEU A 129 29.30 9.31 23.46
C LEU A 129 30.81 9.52 23.68
N PRO A 130 31.21 10.49 24.54
CA PRO A 130 32.62 10.73 24.87
C PRO A 130 33.34 9.48 25.41
N PHE A 131 32.60 8.60 26.09
CA PHE A 131 33.10 7.33 26.62
C PHE A 131 33.72 6.43 25.53
N PHE A 132 33.21 6.48 24.28
CA PHE A 132 33.72 5.72 23.15
C PHE A 132 34.64 6.54 22.24
N ASN A 133 35.18 7.67 22.72
CA ASN A 133 35.93 8.65 21.90
C ASN A 133 35.11 9.17 20.71
N GLY A 134 33.79 9.29 20.88
CA GLY A 134 32.89 9.82 19.86
C GLY A 134 33.18 11.28 19.53
N GLY A 135 33.17 11.62 18.23
CA GLY A 135 33.24 13.01 17.77
C GLY A 135 31.97 13.81 18.08
N PRO A 136 31.97 15.14 17.85
CA PRO A 136 30.83 15.99 18.19
C PRO A 136 29.58 15.62 17.38
N PHE A 137 28.41 15.82 18.01
CA PHE A 137 27.11 15.66 17.37
C PHE A 137 27.03 16.51 16.10
N GLY A 138 26.73 15.85 14.99
CA GLY A 138 26.52 16.53 13.72
C GLY A 138 25.04 16.65 13.37
N MET A 139 24.76 17.40 12.31
CA MET A 139 23.40 17.49 11.74
C MET A 139 22.91 16.13 11.25
N ASP A 140 23.82 15.23 10.86
CA ASP A 140 23.50 13.83 10.57
C ASP A 140 22.86 13.11 11.77
N ASP A 141 23.31 13.40 12.98
CA ASP A 141 22.77 12.81 14.21
C ASP A 141 21.43 13.45 14.62
N VAL A 142 21.24 14.76 14.39
CA VAL A 142 19.94 15.41 14.64
C VAL A 142 18.86 14.81 13.72
N MET A 143 19.17 14.63 12.43
CA MET A 143 18.21 14.07 11.49
C MET A 143 17.83 12.62 11.82
N ILE A 144 18.74 11.81 12.37
CA ILE A 144 18.39 10.43 12.77
C ILE A 144 17.47 10.41 14.00
N ILE A 145 17.61 11.36 14.92
CA ILE A 145 16.71 11.51 16.06
C ILE A 145 15.31 11.88 15.55
N VAL A 146 15.22 12.83 14.63
CA VAL A 146 13.95 13.21 13.98
C VAL A 146 13.33 12.01 13.26
N ALA A 147 14.11 11.24 12.50
CA ALA A 147 13.64 10.03 11.84
C ALA A 147 13.06 9.01 12.85
N MET A 148 13.72 8.82 13.99
CA MET A 148 13.24 7.89 15.03
C MET A 148 11.94 8.34 15.70
N ILE A 149 11.72 9.65 15.85
CA ILE A 149 10.45 10.19 16.37
C ILE A 149 9.26 9.75 15.51
N PHE A 150 9.44 9.61 14.19
CA PHE A 150 8.39 9.12 13.28
C PHE A 150 8.42 7.59 13.08
N THR A 151 9.59 6.97 13.13
CA THR A 151 9.74 5.51 12.92
C THR A 151 9.12 4.70 14.06
N ILE A 152 9.18 5.19 15.30
CA ILE A 152 8.57 4.52 16.47
C ILE A 152 7.04 4.42 16.33
N PRO A 153 6.27 5.52 16.13
CA PRO A 153 4.83 5.41 15.96
C PRO A 153 4.45 4.62 14.71
N PHE A 154 5.20 4.74 13.60
CA PHE A 154 5.00 3.91 12.40
C PHE A 154 5.10 2.40 12.72
N THR A 155 6.12 2.01 13.49
CA THR A 155 6.28 0.62 13.96
C THR A 155 5.10 0.16 14.81
N VAL A 156 4.61 1.02 15.70
CA VAL A 156 3.45 0.72 16.55
C VAL A 156 2.17 0.57 15.74
N PHE A 157 1.93 1.48 14.78
CA PHE A 157 0.76 1.46 13.91
C PHE A 157 0.71 0.21 13.03
N SER A 158 1.87 -0.30 12.57
CA SER A 158 1.96 -1.54 11.80
C SER A 158 1.31 -2.75 12.52
N VAL A 159 1.38 -2.80 13.85
CA VAL A 159 0.75 -3.85 14.66
C VAL A 159 -0.76 -3.64 14.75
N PHE A 160 -1.19 -2.40 15.00
CA PHE A 160 -2.62 -2.07 15.12
C PHE A 160 -3.37 -2.29 13.81
N ILE A 161 -2.78 -1.87 12.69
CA ILE A 161 -3.40 -2.01 11.37
C ILE A 161 -3.45 -3.47 10.90
N ALA A 162 -2.41 -4.26 11.19
CA ALA A 162 -2.40 -5.69 10.95
C ALA A 162 -3.48 -6.42 11.77
N ASN A 163 -3.61 -6.09 13.05
CA ASN A 163 -4.63 -6.67 13.93
C ASN A 163 -6.05 -6.30 13.48
N ALA A 164 -6.24 -5.12 12.90
CA ALA A 164 -7.51 -4.71 12.30
C ALA A 164 -7.81 -5.40 10.95
N GLY A 165 -6.91 -6.24 10.43
CA GLY A 165 -7.17 -7.07 9.25
C GLY A 165 -6.37 -6.70 8.00
N LEU A 166 -5.43 -5.75 8.07
CA LEU A 166 -4.55 -5.46 6.92
C LEU A 166 -3.71 -6.69 6.56
N GLY A 167 -3.76 -7.08 5.29
CA GLY A 167 -3.12 -8.29 4.78
C GLY A 167 -4.08 -9.47 4.61
N LYS A 168 -5.35 -9.33 4.98
CA LYS A 168 -6.44 -10.22 4.55
C LYS A 168 -7.10 -9.70 3.29
N ASP A 169 -7.72 -10.59 2.53
CA ASP A 169 -8.65 -10.18 1.47
C ASP A 169 -9.79 -9.35 2.07
N ILE A 170 -10.14 -8.22 1.45
CA ILE A 170 -11.07 -7.23 2.02
C ILE A 170 -12.46 -7.82 2.34
N TRP A 171 -12.94 -8.78 1.56
CA TRP A 171 -14.21 -9.48 1.79
C TRP A 171 -14.18 -10.43 3.00
N HIS A 172 -13.01 -10.74 3.55
CA HIS A 172 -12.86 -11.53 4.79
C HIS A 172 -12.69 -10.66 6.05
N VAL A 173 -12.65 -9.33 5.90
CA VAL A 173 -12.55 -8.36 7.00
C VAL A 173 -13.93 -7.82 7.33
N ASP A 174 -14.22 -7.63 8.63
CA ASP A 174 -15.49 -7.07 9.05
C ASP A 174 -15.58 -5.57 8.73
N PHE A 175 -16.77 -5.07 8.43
CA PHE A 175 -16.95 -3.72 7.87
C PHE A 175 -16.45 -2.59 8.78
N ASP A 176 -16.58 -2.73 10.10
CA ASP A 176 -16.07 -1.76 11.07
C ASP A 176 -14.53 -1.77 11.10
N ASP A 177 -13.94 -2.96 10.94
CA ASP A 177 -12.49 -3.15 10.88
C ASP A 177 -11.90 -2.60 9.57
N ILE A 178 -12.62 -2.67 8.44
CA ILE A 178 -12.21 -1.99 7.20
C ILE A 178 -12.07 -0.47 7.42
N THR A 179 -13.08 0.13 8.05
CA THR A 179 -13.06 1.56 8.39
C THR A 179 -11.87 1.90 9.30
N LYS A 180 -11.60 1.04 10.29
CA LYS A 180 -10.47 1.18 11.21
C LYS A 180 -9.12 1.04 10.52
N VAL A 181 -8.95 0.07 9.61
CA VAL A 181 -7.75 -0.11 8.80
C VAL A 181 -7.48 1.15 7.99
N LEU A 182 -8.48 1.67 7.27
CA LEU A 182 -8.32 2.87 6.45
C LEU A 182 -8.04 4.13 7.27
N TYR A 183 -8.65 4.23 8.45
CA TYR A 183 -8.37 5.34 9.38
C TYR A 183 -6.92 5.31 9.86
N ILE A 184 -6.41 4.15 10.29
CA ILE A 184 -5.01 4.01 10.70
C ILE A 184 -4.09 4.24 9.50
N TYR A 185 -4.42 3.69 8.33
CA TYR A 185 -3.64 3.84 7.10
C TYR A 185 -3.45 5.30 6.70
N TYR A 186 -4.50 6.12 6.76
CA TYR A 186 -4.42 7.56 6.52
C TYR A 186 -3.38 8.23 7.42
N TRP A 187 -3.35 7.88 8.71
CA TRP A 187 -2.35 8.38 9.65
C TRP A 187 -1.00 7.67 9.54
N ASP A 188 -0.89 6.57 8.83
CA ASP A 188 0.37 5.84 8.65
C ASP A 188 1.16 6.41 7.46
N GLU A 189 0.47 6.80 6.37
CA GLU A 189 1.07 7.33 5.13
C GLU A 189 1.93 8.58 5.37
N TRP A 190 1.38 9.61 5.99
CA TRP A 190 2.10 10.85 6.28
C TRP A 190 3.23 10.67 7.33
N ILE A 191 3.10 9.74 8.29
CA ILE A 191 4.19 9.39 9.23
C ILE A 191 5.32 8.70 8.47
N TYR A 192 5.00 7.77 7.58
CA TYR A 192 5.96 7.08 6.73
C TYR A 192 6.82 8.06 5.92
N PHE A 193 6.21 9.01 5.21
CA PHE A 193 6.97 10.03 4.47
C PHE A 193 7.79 10.92 5.40
N SER A 194 7.26 11.24 6.59
CA SER A 194 7.96 12.02 7.62
C SER A 194 9.15 11.27 8.25
N ALA A 195 9.19 9.94 8.20
CA ALA A 195 10.32 9.13 8.65
C ALA A 195 11.39 8.97 7.56
N ILE A 196 10.98 8.81 6.30
CA ILE A 196 11.89 8.58 5.16
C ILE A 196 12.79 9.77 4.87
N VAL A 197 12.23 10.97 4.82
CA VAL A 197 12.97 12.18 4.46
C VAL A 197 14.13 12.43 5.41
N PRO A 198 13.93 12.50 6.75
CA PRO A 198 15.03 12.74 7.67
C PRO A 198 16.07 11.61 7.66
N THR A 199 15.67 10.37 7.41
CA THR A 199 16.61 9.23 7.26
C THR A 199 17.58 9.47 6.10
N LYS A 200 17.07 9.84 4.92
CA LYS A 200 17.92 10.15 3.74
C LYS A 200 18.76 11.42 3.96
N MET A 201 18.18 12.43 4.61
CA MET A 201 18.90 13.67 4.93
C MET A 201 20.06 13.43 5.90
N SER A 202 19.94 12.51 6.86
CA SER A 202 21.05 12.10 7.73
C SER A 202 22.26 11.60 6.92
N LEU A 203 22.02 10.76 5.91
CA LEU A 203 23.06 10.27 5.00
C LEU A 203 23.69 11.40 4.18
N HIS A 204 22.89 12.32 3.65
CA HIS A 204 23.41 13.46 2.88
C HIS A 204 24.28 14.38 3.74
N PHE A 205 23.87 14.70 4.97
CA PHE A 205 24.69 15.48 5.91
C PHE A 205 25.99 14.75 6.27
N PHE A 206 25.92 13.43 6.46
CA PHE A 206 27.10 12.61 6.68
C PHE A 206 28.09 12.68 5.50
N TYR A 207 27.61 12.64 4.27
CA TYR A 207 28.46 12.81 3.08
C TYR A 207 29.07 14.21 2.98
N LEU A 208 28.32 15.27 3.29
CA LEU A 208 28.86 16.64 3.32
C LEU A 208 29.99 16.81 4.36
N ARG A 209 29.91 16.07 5.47
CA ARG A 209 30.92 16.06 6.54
C ARG A 209 32.20 15.35 6.11
N ILE A 210 32.10 14.23 5.40
CA ILE A 210 33.26 13.43 4.99
C ILE A 210 33.97 14.01 3.78
N PHE A 211 33.22 14.45 2.77
CA PHE A 211 33.79 14.82 1.47
C PHE A 211 33.83 16.35 1.31
N PRO A 212 35.03 16.95 1.24
CA PRO A 212 35.18 18.41 1.13
C PRO A 212 35.05 18.95 -0.31
N LYS A 213 35.07 18.08 -1.33
CA LYS A 213 35.08 18.48 -2.75
C LYS A 213 33.83 19.29 -3.13
N LYS A 214 34.04 20.52 -3.65
CA LYS A 214 32.95 21.47 -3.94
C LYS A 214 31.91 20.92 -4.92
N SER A 215 32.34 20.30 -6.03
CA SER A 215 31.42 19.73 -7.03
C SER A 215 30.52 18.64 -6.44
N PHE A 216 31.08 17.81 -5.55
CA PHE A 216 30.35 16.75 -4.87
C PHE A 216 29.33 17.31 -3.87
N ARG A 217 29.72 18.34 -3.11
CA ARG A 217 28.80 19.03 -2.19
C ARG A 217 27.61 19.65 -2.92
N ILE A 218 27.84 20.28 -4.08
CA ILE A 218 26.76 20.82 -4.92
C ILE A 218 25.79 19.70 -5.34
N ALA A 219 26.32 18.56 -5.81
CA ALA A 219 25.50 17.41 -6.17
C ALA A 219 24.65 16.90 -4.98
N ILE A 220 25.23 16.83 -3.78
CA ILE A 220 24.48 16.45 -2.57
C ILE A 220 23.36 17.46 -2.27
N TYR A 221 23.63 18.77 -2.30
CA TYR A 221 22.60 19.78 -2.04
C TYR A 221 21.43 19.68 -3.03
N ILE A 222 21.71 19.37 -4.30
CA ILE A 222 20.67 19.12 -5.31
C ILE A 222 19.83 17.90 -4.91
N VAL A 223 20.45 16.77 -4.57
CA VAL A 223 19.74 15.54 -4.17
C VAL A 223 18.97 15.72 -2.86
N MET A 224 19.50 16.49 -1.90
CA MET A 224 18.80 16.90 -0.69
C MET A 224 17.55 17.70 -1.03
N GLY A 225 17.64 18.67 -1.93
CA GLY A 225 16.51 19.47 -2.39
C GLY A 225 15.41 18.61 -3.03
N ILE A 226 15.80 17.67 -3.91
CA ILE A 226 14.86 16.73 -4.55
C ILE A 226 14.20 15.82 -3.51
N THR A 227 14.97 15.31 -2.54
CA THR A 227 14.46 14.43 -1.49
C THR A 227 13.47 15.15 -0.57
N LEU A 228 13.75 16.41 -0.23
CA LEU A 228 12.85 17.25 0.55
C LEU A 228 11.58 17.58 -0.24
N ALA A 229 11.71 17.92 -1.52
CA ALA A 229 10.57 18.18 -2.40
C ALA A 229 9.66 16.94 -2.53
N TYR A 230 10.26 15.76 -2.71
CA TYR A 230 9.56 14.47 -2.70
C TYR A 230 8.73 14.32 -1.42
N GLY A 231 9.36 14.50 -0.26
CA GLY A 231 8.68 14.39 1.03
C GLY A 231 7.50 15.35 1.17
N ILE A 232 7.71 16.63 0.86
CA ILE A 232 6.68 17.66 0.95
C ILE A 232 5.50 17.34 0.03
N VAL A 233 5.77 16.99 -1.23
CA VAL A 233 4.72 16.67 -2.20
C VAL A 233 3.89 15.48 -1.72
N PHE A 234 4.51 14.37 -1.33
CA PHE A 234 3.77 13.19 -0.92
C PHE A 234 3.03 13.38 0.41
N ILE A 235 3.59 14.12 1.37
CA ILE A 235 2.85 14.49 2.59
C ILE A 235 1.61 15.32 2.24
N LEU A 236 1.73 16.33 1.38
CA LEU A 236 0.59 17.15 0.97
C LEU A 236 -0.46 16.33 0.21
N VAL A 237 -0.01 15.46 -0.71
CA VAL A 237 -0.90 14.57 -1.46
C VAL A 237 -1.64 13.62 -0.52
N SER A 238 -0.98 13.01 0.47
CA SER A 238 -1.63 12.11 1.44
C SER A 238 -2.58 12.85 2.39
N VAL A 239 -2.19 14.03 2.89
CA VAL A 239 -3.07 14.85 3.75
C VAL A 239 -4.32 15.31 3.01
N PHE A 240 -4.18 15.70 1.74
CA PHE A 240 -5.28 16.17 0.90
C PHE A 240 -5.77 15.11 -0.09
N GLN A 241 -5.59 13.82 0.22
CA GLN A 241 -5.94 12.74 -0.71
C GLN A 241 -7.44 12.63 -0.96
N CYS A 242 -8.27 13.13 -0.03
CA CYS A 242 -9.71 13.16 -0.13
C CYS A 242 -10.30 14.53 0.26
N SER A 243 -11.41 14.89 -0.39
CA SER A 243 -12.23 16.05 -0.05
C SER A 243 -13.70 15.63 0.12
N PRO A 244 -14.27 15.73 1.33
CA PRO A 244 -13.63 16.08 2.61
C PRO A 244 -12.69 14.98 3.14
N ILE A 245 -11.78 15.32 4.07
CA ILE A 245 -10.77 14.38 4.62
C ILE A 245 -11.40 13.12 5.22
N LYS A 246 -12.57 13.24 5.88
CA LYS A 246 -13.28 12.11 6.49
C LYS A 246 -13.64 11.00 5.48
N THR A 247 -13.73 11.35 4.21
CA THR A 247 -14.01 10.41 3.12
C THR A 247 -12.86 9.41 2.93
N ALA A 248 -11.63 9.70 3.40
CA ALA A 248 -10.49 8.78 3.30
C ALA A 248 -10.74 7.41 3.97
N TRP A 249 -11.52 7.37 5.06
CA TRP A 249 -11.85 6.12 5.75
C TRP A 249 -13.33 5.74 5.68
N LEU A 250 -14.22 6.62 5.22
CA LEU A 250 -15.66 6.35 5.12
C LEU A 250 -16.13 5.98 3.71
N ARG A 251 -15.34 6.26 2.66
CA ARG A 251 -15.76 6.06 1.26
C ARG A 251 -15.84 4.61 0.82
N TRP A 252 -15.16 3.69 1.51
CA TRP A 252 -14.94 2.34 1.02
C TRP A 252 -16.24 1.60 0.67
N ASP A 253 -17.36 1.92 1.32
CA ASP A 253 -18.67 1.30 1.04
C ASP A 253 -19.53 2.05 0.00
N GLY A 254 -19.00 3.15 -0.56
CA GLY A 254 -19.67 3.97 -1.56
C GLY A 254 -20.75 4.91 -1.01
N THR A 255 -20.98 4.94 0.32
CA THR A 255 -22.08 5.72 0.91
C THR A 255 -21.69 7.17 1.23
N ALA A 256 -20.40 7.42 1.52
CA ALA A 256 -19.92 8.75 1.88
C ALA A 256 -19.69 9.63 0.63
N PRO A 257 -20.29 10.83 0.55
CA PRO A 257 -20.05 11.76 -0.55
C PRO A 257 -18.62 12.33 -0.49
N GLY A 258 -18.06 12.61 -1.66
CA GLY A 258 -16.76 13.25 -1.80
C GLY A 258 -15.97 12.71 -2.99
N HIS A 259 -14.75 13.20 -3.16
CA HIS A 259 -13.79 12.69 -4.14
C HIS A 259 -12.46 12.37 -3.44
N CYS A 260 -11.79 11.33 -3.91
CA CYS A 260 -10.44 10.96 -3.48
C CYS A 260 -9.58 10.73 -4.72
N ASN A 261 -8.29 10.98 -4.60
CA ASN A 261 -7.34 10.58 -5.63
C ASN A 261 -7.24 9.03 -5.70
N ASN A 262 -6.46 8.53 -6.67
CA ASN A 262 -6.18 7.11 -6.75
C ASN A 262 -5.05 6.76 -5.76
N ILE A 263 -5.43 6.30 -4.57
CA ILE A 263 -4.50 5.94 -3.47
C ILE A 263 -3.52 4.84 -3.91
N ASN A 264 -3.96 3.87 -4.71
CA ASN A 264 -3.08 2.83 -5.25
C ASN A 264 -2.01 3.44 -6.17
N LEU A 265 -2.41 4.32 -7.08
CA LEU A 265 -1.48 5.00 -7.98
C LEU A 265 -0.51 5.91 -7.21
N GLN A 266 -0.99 6.61 -6.18
CA GLN A 266 -0.17 7.37 -5.24
C GLN A 266 0.91 6.47 -4.60
N GLY A 267 0.53 5.31 -4.08
CA GLY A 267 1.46 4.34 -3.49
C GLY A 267 2.50 3.81 -4.48
N TRP A 268 2.08 3.40 -5.68
CA TRP A 268 3.02 2.92 -6.71
C TRP A 268 3.99 4.00 -7.17
N THR A 269 3.50 5.23 -7.34
CA THR A 269 4.34 6.37 -7.77
C THR A 269 5.34 6.75 -6.69
N SER A 270 4.90 6.78 -5.42
CA SER A 270 5.79 7.10 -4.29
C SER A 270 6.88 6.05 -4.16
N ALA A 271 6.54 4.75 -4.20
CA ALA A 271 7.49 3.66 -4.13
C ALA A 271 8.54 3.74 -5.25
N ALA A 272 8.10 3.91 -6.50
CA ALA A 272 9.00 3.99 -7.65
C ALA A 272 9.99 5.15 -7.53
N ILE A 273 9.52 6.35 -7.17
CA ILE A 273 10.40 7.51 -7.00
C ILE A 273 11.33 7.31 -5.80
N ASN A 274 10.85 6.72 -4.70
CA ASN A 274 11.67 6.48 -3.51
C ASN A 274 12.86 5.57 -3.80
N ILE A 275 12.63 4.48 -4.53
CA ILE A 275 13.65 3.54 -4.99
C ILE A 275 14.71 4.26 -5.83
N VAL A 276 14.29 5.12 -6.77
CA VAL A 276 15.23 5.92 -7.57
C VAL A 276 16.07 6.84 -6.68
N LEU A 277 15.47 7.49 -5.69
CA LEU A 277 16.19 8.33 -4.74
C LEU A 277 17.19 7.55 -3.87
N ASP A 278 16.90 6.29 -3.53
CA ASP A 278 17.85 5.40 -2.85
C ASP A 278 19.05 5.08 -3.74
N PHE A 279 18.82 4.68 -4.99
CA PHE A 279 19.91 4.43 -5.93
C PHE A 279 20.79 5.65 -6.13
N VAL A 280 20.19 6.83 -6.30
CA VAL A 280 20.94 8.10 -6.43
C VAL A 280 21.75 8.36 -5.16
N THR A 281 21.15 8.23 -3.98
CA THR A 281 21.82 8.49 -2.70
C THR A 281 23.00 7.54 -2.47
N LEU A 282 22.85 6.24 -2.78
CA LEU A 282 23.91 5.25 -2.63
C LEU A 282 25.00 5.37 -3.69
N ALA A 283 24.66 5.79 -4.91
CA ALA A 283 25.63 5.96 -6.00
C ALA A 283 26.55 7.18 -5.80
N LEU A 284 26.10 8.22 -5.09
CA LEU A 284 26.87 9.45 -4.84
C LEU A 284 28.31 9.17 -4.33
N PRO A 285 28.52 8.51 -3.18
CA PRO A 285 29.87 8.29 -2.66
C PRO A 285 30.69 7.31 -3.50
N LEU A 286 30.07 6.35 -4.19
CA LEU A 286 30.78 5.35 -5.01
C LEU A 286 31.56 6.01 -6.15
N ARG A 287 30.98 7.06 -6.76
CA ARG A 287 31.66 7.83 -7.82
C ARG A 287 32.92 8.50 -7.29
N GLU A 288 32.85 9.15 -6.13
CA GLU A 288 34.03 9.83 -5.54
C GLU A 288 35.07 8.82 -5.02
N LEU A 289 34.64 7.68 -4.45
CA LEU A 289 35.54 6.60 -4.02
C LEU A 289 36.25 5.90 -5.19
N SER A 290 35.70 5.97 -6.40
CA SER A 290 36.36 5.47 -7.61
C SER A 290 37.52 6.38 -8.05
N GLN A 291 37.44 7.68 -7.75
CA GLN A 291 38.39 8.70 -8.20
C GLN A 291 39.52 8.96 -7.18
N MET A 292 39.41 8.46 -5.94
CA MET A 292 40.46 8.58 -4.93
C MET A 292 41.33 7.32 -4.88
N ASP A 293 42.65 7.51 -4.95
CA ASP A 293 43.68 6.47 -4.74
C ASP A 293 43.79 6.05 -3.26
N LEU A 294 42.69 5.58 -2.67
CA LEU A 294 42.70 5.04 -1.32
C LEU A 294 43.09 3.55 -1.34
N TRP A 295 44.10 3.21 -0.52
CA TRP A 295 44.57 1.86 -0.26
C TRP A 295 43.37 0.91 -0.04
N ARG A 296 43.28 -0.13 -0.88
CA ARG A 296 42.10 -1.01 -1.14
C ARG A 296 41.31 -1.44 0.11
N LYS A 297 41.92 -1.49 1.29
CA LYS A 297 41.30 -1.89 2.56
C LYS A 297 40.24 -0.91 3.11
N LYS A 298 40.38 0.42 2.93
CA LYS A 298 39.34 1.39 3.36
C LYS A 298 38.15 1.46 2.41
N LYS A 299 38.38 1.18 1.11
CA LYS A 299 37.35 1.13 0.07
C LYS A 299 36.37 -0.02 0.28
N ILE A 300 36.87 -1.17 0.74
CA ILE A 300 36.06 -2.35 1.06
C ILE A 300 35.08 -2.08 2.22
N HIS A 301 35.51 -1.40 3.30
CA HIS A 301 34.63 -1.15 4.45
C HIS A 301 33.43 -0.26 4.09
N ILE A 302 33.63 0.75 3.22
CA ILE A 302 32.55 1.64 2.76
C ILE A 302 31.64 0.93 1.75
N CYS A 303 32.20 0.11 0.85
CA CYS A 303 31.39 -0.70 -0.06
C CYS A 303 30.54 -1.73 0.70
N ILE A 304 31.07 -2.36 1.75
CA ILE A 304 30.32 -3.29 2.60
C ILE A 304 29.16 -2.55 3.27
N MET A 305 29.39 -1.38 3.87
CA MET A 305 28.30 -0.59 4.46
C MET A 305 27.20 -0.22 3.45
N SER A 306 27.56 0.13 2.20
CA SER A 306 26.59 0.46 1.15
C SER A 306 25.83 -0.77 0.62
N VAL A 307 26.48 -1.94 0.55
CA VAL A 307 25.88 -3.18 0.05
C VAL A 307 25.00 -3.84 1.10
N SER A 308 25.35 -3.78 2.39
CA SER A 308 24.52 -4.31 3.48
C SER A 308 23.13 -3.66 3.52
N VAL A 309 23.04 -2.35 3.22
CA VAL A 309 21.77 -1.61 3.16
C VAL A 309 20.91 -2.06 1.96
N LEU A 310 21.53 -2.46 0.85
CA LEU A 310 20.82 -2.94 -0.36
C LEU A 310 20.31 -4.37 -0.23
N LEU A 311 21.03 -5.22 0.51
CA LEU A 311 20.62 -6.61 0.77
C LEU A 311 19.43 -6.69 1.74
N ASP A 312 19.25 -5.70 2.61
CA ASP A 312 18.07 -5.60 3.47
C ASP A 312 16.80 -5.22 2.67
N GLN A 313 16.93 -4.34 1.67
CA GLN A 313 15.80 -3.89 0.86
C GLN A 313 15.33 -4.93 -0.17
N THR A 314 16.22 -5.80 -0.64
CA THR A 314 15.90 -6.82 -1.67
C THR A 314 15.30 -8.10 -1.10
N ASN A 315 15.45 -8.37 0.19
CA ASN A 315 14.79 -9.51 0.86
C ASN A 315 13.36 -9.21 1.33
N PHE A 316 12.87 -7.98 1.13
CA PHE A 316 11.52 -7.54 1.49
C PHE A 316 10.59 -7.32 0.28
N ALA A 317 11.07 -7.59 -0.94
CA ALA A 317 10.26 -7.59 -2.17
C ALA A 317 9.75 -9.00 -2.51
#